data_AF-A0A410RGS0-F1
#
_entry.id   AF-A0A410RGS0-F1
#
_cell.length_a   1.000
_cell.length_b   1.000
_cell.length_c   1.000
_cell.angle_alpha   90.00
_cell.angle_beta   90.00
_cell.angle_gamma   90.00
#
_symmetry.space_group_name_H-M   'P 1'
#
loop_
_entity.id
_entity.type
_entity.pdbx_description
1 polymer ?
#
loop_
_entity_poly.entity_id
_entity_poly.type
_entity_poly.pdbx_seq_one_letter_code
_entity_poly.pdbx_strand_id
1 'polypeptide(L)'
;MKLLVVVLALVAYVSADCDVLESFKVKHQWHEVFSDEQHRIDFAIHFWKEFLHDHKDLVSLFKRVNGDNIYSPQFLAHAIRVLSGFDGLITALDDTETLNDLLKHLKGQHTERGTKPEYFDFFGEELFSLIGDELGANFDYDAWHDCYAVIAEGIKP
;
A
#
# COMPACT_ATOMS: atom_id res chain seq x y z
N MET A 1 -8.30 36.75 34.98
CA MET A 1 -8.77 36.07 33.75
C MET A 1 -7.92 36.43 32.52
N LYS A 2 -6.58 36.36 32.61
CA LYS A 2 -5.67 36.57 31.45
C LYS A 2 -4.77 35.36 31.16
N LEU A 3 -4.81 34.33 32.02
CA LEU A 3 -4.05 33.08 31.83
C LEU A 3 -4.81 32.01 31.03
N LEU A 4 -6.11 32.19 30.77
CA LEU A 4 -6.93 31.19 30.07
C LEU A 4 -6.80 31.23 28.54
N VAL A 5 -6.09 32.21 27.97
CA VAL A 5 -6.00 32.40 26.51
C VAL A 5 -4.78 31.70 25.90
N VAL A 6 -3.85 31.19 26.71
CA VAL A 6 -2.57 30.63 26.20
C VAL A 6 -2.64 29.12 25.91
N VAL A 7 -3.70 28.41 26.31
CA VAL A 7 -3.76 26.93 26.22
C VAL A 7 -4.46 26.41 24.95
N LEU A 8 -5.03 27.29 24.12
CA LEU A 8 -5.93 26.90 23.01
C LEU A 8 -5.33 27.07 21.59
N ALA A 9 -4.00 27.03 21.48
CA ALA A 9 -3.30 27.18 20.20
C ALA A 9 -2.30 26.04 19.90
N LEU A 10 -2.51 24.84 20.46
CA LEU A 10 -2.02 23.60 19.85
C LEU A 10 -3.06 23.15 18.83
N VAL A 11 -3.19 23.94 17.75
CA VAL A 11 -3.80 23.41 16.53
C VAL A 11 -2.71 22.54 15.94
N ALA A 12 -2.72 21.25 16.28
CA ALA A 12 -2.05 20.26 15.46
C ALA A 12 -2.65 20.44 14.07
N TYR A 13 -1.83 20.93 13.15
CA TYR A 13 -2.17 20.97 11.74
C TYR A 13 -2.19 19.50 11.33
N VAL A 14 -3.35 18.86 11.44
CA VAL A 14 -3.60 17.55 10.85
C VAL A 14 -3.70 17.83 9.36
N SER A 15 -2.55 17.90 8.69
CA SER A 15 -2.53 17.68 7.24
C SER A 15 -2.94 16.23 7.04
N ALA A 16 -3.88 15.98 6.14
CA ALA A 16 -4.19 14.64 5.63
C ALA A 16 -3.07 14.10 4.71
N ASP A 17 -1.83 14.47 5.03
CA ASP A 17 -0.62 14.12 4.32
C ASP A 17 0.14 13.17 5.25
N CYS A 18 0.56 12.01 4.73
CA CYS A 18 1.41 11.05 5.45
C CYS A 18 2.59 11.75 6.12
N ASP A 19 2.50 11.91 7.44
CA ASP A 19 3.51 12.62 8.20
C ASP A 19 4.71 11.71 8.55
N VAL A 20 5.75 12.31 9.14
CA VAL A 20 6.96 11.56 9.49
C VAL A 20 6.68 10.46 10.51
N LEU A 21 5.78 10.67 11.46
CA LEU A 21 5.45 9.65 12.46
C LEU A 21 4.61 8.53 11.84
N GLU A 22 3.64 8.87 10.99
CA GLU A 22 2.80 7.93 10.24
C GLU A 22 3.64 7.06 9.32
N SER A 23 4.59 7.65 8.58
CA SER A 23 5.50 6.87 7.73
C SER A 23 6.33 5.85 8.53
N PHE A 24 6.87 6.22 9.70
CA PHE A 24 7.56 5.26 10.57
C PHE A 24 6.61 4.19 11.13
N LYS A 25 5.38 4.56 11.47
CA LYS A 25 4.35 3.63 11.95
C LYS A 25 3.98 2.59 10.88
N VAL A 26 3.72 3.04 9.65
CA VAL A 26 3.43 2.18 8.50
C VAL A 26 4.62 1.28 8.18
N LYS A 27 5.85 1.82 8.14
CA LYS A 27 7.07 1.02 7.94
C LYS A 27 7.21 -0.09 8.99
N HIS A 28 6.95 0.22 10.26
CA HIS A 28 7.00 -0.76 11.34
C HIS A 28 5.95 -1.85 11.18
N GLN A 29 4.68 -1.46 10.99
CA GLN A 29 3.56 -2.40 10.83
C GLN A 29 3.70 -3.27 9.58
N TRP A 30 4.19 -2.70 8.48
CA TRP A 30 4.48 -3.46 7.26
C TRP A 30 5.52 -4.54 7.51
N HIS A 31 6.59 -4.23 8.26
CA HIS A 31 7.61 -5.21 8.61
C HIS A 31 7.08 -6.33 9.53
N GLU A 32 6.02 -6.11 10.30
CA GLU A 32 5.39 -7.18 11.10
C GLU A 32 4.69 -8.21 10.20
N VAL A 33 4.02 -7.77 9.13
CA VAL A 33 3.20 -8.63 8.25
C VAL A 33 3.93 -9.11 6.98
N PHE A 34 4.94 -8.37 6.53
CA PHE A 34 5.72 -8.65 5.31
C PHE A 34 7.22 -8.75 5.62
N SER A 35 7.59 -9.72 6.46
CA SER A 35 8.95 -9.89 6.99
C SER A 35 9.80 -10.87 6.17
N ASP A 36 9.80 -12.15 6.55
CA ASP A 36 10.66 -13.18 5.96
C ASP A 36 10.07 -13.83 4.70
N GLU A 37 10.84 -14.70 4.05
CA GLU A 37 10.46 -15.32 2.77
C GLU A 37 9.11 -16.03 2.85
N GLN A 38 8.86 -16.79 3.93
CA GLN A 38 7.63 -17.56 4.07
C GLN A 38 6.44 -16.62 4.30
N HIS A 39 6.57 -15.65 5.22
CA HIS A 39 5.52 -14.66 5.45
C HIS A 39 5.18 -13.86 4.19
N ARG A 40 6.19 -13.46 3.40
CA ARG A 40 5.97 -12.75 2.13
C ARG A 40 5.18 -13.59 1.13
N ILE A 41 5.45 -14.90 1.05
CA ILE A 41 4.73 -15.82 0.17
C ILE A 41 3.28 -15.99 0.64
N ASP A 42 3.07 -16.23 1.92
CA ASP A 42 1.75 -16.47 2.48
C ASP A 42 0.87 -15.20 2.37
N PHE A 43 1.43 -14.03 2.73
CA PHE A 43 0.77 -12.74 2.55
C PHE A 43 0.41 -12.49 1.08
N ALA A 44 1.34 -12.74 0.16
CA ALA A 44 1.09 -12.55 -1.27
C ALA A 44 -0.03 -13.45 -1.80
N ILE A 45 -0.03 -14.73 -1.44
CA ILE A 45 -1.08 -15.66 -1.86
C ILE A 45 -2.43 -15.23 -1.28
N HIS A 46 -2.47 -14.85 0.00
CA HIS A 46 -3.69 -14.40 0.65
C HIS A 46 -4.25 -13.13 -0.01
N PHE A 47 -3.41 -12.09 -0.14
CA PHE A 47 -3.77 -10.83 -0.77
C PHE A 47 -4.38 -11.03 -2.17
N TRP A 48 -3.68 -11.75 -3.05
CA TRP A 48 -4.15 -11.93 -4.43
C TRP A 48 -5.35 -12.87 -4.54
N LYS A 49 -5.53 -13.78 -3.59
CA LYS A 49 -6.72 -14.64 -3.51
C LYS A 49 -7.96 -13.81 -3.25
N GLU A 50 -7.93 -12.93 -2.25
CA GLU A 50 -9.08 -12.08 -1.91
C GLU A 50 -9.29 -11.01 -2.99
N PHE A 51 -8.24 -10.30 -3.41
CA PHE A 51 -8.34 -9.27 -4.45
C PHE A 51 -8.95 -9.77 -5.77
N LEU A 52 -8.54 -10.94 -6.28
CA LEU A 52 -9.11 -11.49 -7.50
C LEU A 52 -10.43 -12.25 -7.27
N HIS A 53 -10.75 -12.61 -6.02
CA HIS A 53 -12.07 -13.12 -5.66
C HIS A 53 -13.11 -12.00 -5.68
N ASP A 54 -12.78 -10.82 -5.16
CA ASP A 54 -13.69 -9.68 -5.06
C ASP A 54 -13.77 -8.89 -6.38
N HIS A 55 -12.67 -8.86 -7.14
CA HIS A 55 -12.58 -8.18 -8.44
C HIS A 55 -12.28 -9.16 -9.60
N LYS A 56 -13.18 -10.14 -9.81
CA LYS A 56 -13.00 -11.22 -10.81
C LYS A 56 -12.79 -10.73 -12.24
N ASP A 57 -13.28 -9.54 -12.59
CA ASP A 57 -13.09 -8.92 -13.90
C ASP A 57 -11.62 -8.53 -14.16
N LEU A 58 -10.85 -8.27 -13.10
CA LEU A 58 -9.43 -7.90 -13.19
C LEU A 58 -8.52 -9.07 -13.53
N VAL A 59 -8.96 -10.32 -13.36
CA VAL A 59 -8.19 -11.52 -13.77
C VAL A 59 -7.71 -11.42 -15.22
N SER A 60 -8.52 -10.77 -16.07
CA SER A 60 -8.19 -10.55 -17.48
C SER A 60 -6.93 -9.71 -17.72
N LEU A 61 -6.55 -8.83 -16.78
CA LEU A 61 -5.34 -8.01 -16.82
C LEU A 61 -4.06 -8.85 -16.58
N PHE A 62 -4.21 -9.99 -15.89
CA PHE A 62 -3.10 -10.83 -15.44
C PHE A 62 -2.89 -12.10 -16.29
N LYS A 63 -3.48 -12.17 -17.49
CA LYS A 63 -3.33 -13.34 -18.40
C LYS A 63 -1.88 -13.69 -18.71
N ARG A 64 -1.00 -12.68 -18.86
CA ARG A 64 0.43 -12.88 -19.15
C ARG A 64 1.21 -13.58 -18.04
N VAL A 65 0.66 -13.60 -16.83
CA VAL A 65 1.27 -14.19 -15.63
C VAL A 65 0.41 -15.33 -15.09
N ASN A 66 -0.51 -15.88 -15.91
CA ASN A 66 -1.37 -17.01 -15.54
C ASN A 66 -2.32 -16.70 -14.36
N GLY A 67 -2.96 -15.51 -14.38
CA GLY A 67 -3.86 -15.05 -13.32
C GLY A 67 -5.12 -15.88 -13.09
N ASP A 68 -5.45 -16.80 -14.00
CA ASP A 68 -6.48 -17.83 -13.81
C ASP A 68 -6.08 -18.92 -12.79
N ASN A 69 -4.78 -19.06 -12.51
CA ASN A 69 -4.28 -19.92 -11.43
C ASN A 69 -3.23 -19.17 -10.60
N ILE A 70 -3.69 -18.53 -9.53
CA ILE A 70 -2.85 -17.76 -8.61
C ILE A 70 -1.78 -18.60 -7.90
N TYR A 71 -1.96 -19.93 -7.83
CA TYR A 71 -1.00 -20.86 -7.25
C TYR A 71 0.08 -21.31 -8.24
N SER A 72 0.03 -20.84 -9.48
CA SER A 72 1.05 -21.14 -10.48
C SER A 72 2.38 -20.40 -10.16
N PRO A 73 3.54 -20.99 -10.47
CA PRO A 73 4.83 -20.33 -10.26
C PRO A 73 4.95 -18.98 -10.98
N GLN A 74 4.32 -18.83 -12.14
CA GLN A 74 4.30 -17.59 -12.92
C GLN A 74 3.57 -16.47 -12.18
N PHE A 75 2.40 -16.79 -11.63
CA PHE A 75 1.60 -15.81 -10.90
C PHE A 75 2.24 -15.49 -9.55
N LEU A 76 2.71 -16.49 -8.81
CA LEU A 76 3.39 -16.27 -7.53
C LEU A 76 4.62 -15.36 -7.70
N ALA A 77 5.42 -15.58 -8.76
CA ALA A 77 6.53 -14.70 -9.05
C ALA A 77 6.07 -13.26 -9.37
N HIS A 78 4.93 -13.07 -10.02
CA HIS A 78 4.35 -11.75 -10.23
C HIS A 78 3.86 -11.11 -8.94
N ALA A 79 3.11 -11.86 -8.13
CA ALA A 79 2.56 -11.42 -6.85
C ALA A 79 3.66 -10.89 -5.93
N ILE A 80 4.74 -11.66 -5.77
CA ILE A 80 5.91 -11.25 -4.99
C ILE A 80 6.58 -10.00 -5.58
N ARG A 81 6.71 -9.89 -6.90
CA ARG A 81 7.30 -8.68 -7.52
C ARG A 81 6.47 -7.42 -7.26
N VAL A 82 5.14 -7.52 -7.28
CA VAL A 82 4.26 -6.37 -6.99
C VAL A 82 4.43 -5.94 -5.54
N LEU A 83 4.30 -6.87 -4.59
CA LEU A 83 4.42 -6.55 -3.17
C LEU A 83 5.84 -6.16 -2.76
N SER A 84 6.88 -6.66 -3.43
CA SER A 84 8.26 -6.18 -3.24
C SER A 84 8.45 -4.76 -3.79
N GLY A 85 7.76 -4.40 -4.87
CA GLY A 85 7.74 -3.02 -5.36
C GLY A 85 7.06 -2.09 -4.36
N PHE A 86 5.95 -2.55 -3.77
CA PHE A 86 5.25 -1.84 -2.71
C PHE A 86 6.09 -1.71 -1.43
N ASP A 87 6.77 -2.76 -1.00
CA ASP A 87 7.76 -2.76 0.10
C ASP A 87 8.84 -1.69 -0.10
N GLY A 88 9.32 -1.52 -1.33
CA GLY A 88 10.26 -0.45 -1.69
C GLY A 88 9.68 0.95 -1.52
N LEU A 89 8.41 1.16 -1.85
CA LEU A 89 7.72 2.44 -1.64
C LEU A 89 7.50 2.74 -0.17
N ILE A 90 7.03 1.75 0.60
CA ILE A 90 6.85 1.86 2.06
C ILE A 90 8.19 2.19 2.71
N THR A 91 9.27 1.51 2.32
CA THR A 91 10.62 1.76 2.84
C THR A 91 11.09 3.20 2.56
N ALA A 92 10.68 3.79 1.44
CA ALA A 92 11.07 5.13 1.02
C ALA A 92 10.14 6.25 1.54
N LEU A 93 9.09 5.96 2.31
CA LEU A 93 8.12 6.98 2.76
C LEU A 93 8.75 8.16 3.50
N ASP A 94 9.84 7.93 4.24
CA ASP A 94 10.60 8.94 4.98
C ASP A 94 11.76 9.58 4.17
N ASP A 95 11.96 9.17 2.91
CA ASP A 95 12.93 9.73 1.97
C ASP A 95 12.20 10.26 0.71
N THR A 96 11.80 11.52 0.77
CA THR A 96 11.01 12.18 -0.27
C THR A 96 11.68 12.18 -1.65
N GLU A 97 13.02 12.24 -1.73
CA GLU A 97 13.72 12.22 -3.02
C GLU A 97 13.59 10.85 -3.66
N THR A 98 13.95 9.79 -2.91
CA THR A 98 13.84 8.41 -3.37
C THR A 98 12.39 8.03 -3.70
N LEU A 99 11.44 8.41 -2.84
CA LEU A 99 10.02 8.12 -3.06
C LEU A 99 9.52 8.74 -4.37
N ASN A 100 9.82 10.01 -4.63
CA ASN A 100 9.36 10.70 -5.83
C ASN A 100 9.90 10.06 -7.12
N ASP A 101 11.16 9.62 -7.11
CA ASP A 101 11.75 8.93 -8.26
C ASP A 101 11.09 7.56 -8.52
N LEU A 102 10.81 6.79 -7.46
CA LEU A 102 10.09 5.53 -7.55
C LEU A 102 8.65 5.73 -8.06
N LEU A 103 7.92 6.69 -7.50
CA LEU A 103 6.54 7.01 -7.90
C LEU A 103 6.49 7.44 -9.37
N LYS A 104 7.40 8.32 -9.81
CA LYS A 104 7.50 8.74 -11.21
C LYS A 104 7.78 7.57 -12.14
N HIS A 105 8.67 6.66 -11.76
CA HIS A 105 8.95 5.46 -12.54
C HIS A 105 7.71 4.57 -12.67
N LEU A 106 7.02 4.30 -11.56
CA LEU A 106 5.84 3.45 -11.52
C LEU A 106 4.64 4.08 -12.25
N LYS A 107 4.43 5.40 -12.14
CA LYS A 107 3.41 6.13 -12.89
C LYS A 107 3.59 5.93 -14.39
N GLY A 108 4.83 6.02 -14.90
CA GLY A 108 5.15 5.73 -16.29
C GLY A 108 4.74 4.31 -16.70
N GLN A 109 5.08 3.31 -15.88
CA GLN A 109 4.71 1.92 -16.15
C GLN A 109 3.21 1.67 -16.18
N HIS A 110 2.45 2.26 -15.24
CA HIS A 110 1.00 2.05 -15.14
C HIS A 110 0.23 2.84 -16.20
N THR A 111 0.71 4.03 -16.57
CA THR A 111 0.15 4.81 -17.68
C THR A 111 0.26 4.05 -19.01
N GLU A 112 1.44 3.49 -19.32
CA GLU A 112 1.66 2.72 -20.55
C GLU A 112 0.75 1.48 -20.67
N ARG A 113 0.37 0.89 -19.53
CA ARG A 113 -0.49 -0.30 -19.45
C ARG A 113 -1.97 0.02 -19.49
N GLY A 114 -2.35 1.30 -19.45
CA GLY A 114 -3.75 1.72 -19.38
C GLY A 114 -4.44 1.26 -18.10
N THR A 115 -3.70 1.16 -16.99
CA THR A 115 -4.28 0.88 -15.66
C THR A 115 -5.27 1.98 -15.32
N LYS A 116 -6.41 1.64 -14.72
CA LYS A 116 -7.39 2.65 -14.34
C LYS A 116 -7.19 3.10 -12.89
N PRO A 117 -7.50 4.37 -12.55
CA PRO A 117 -7.33 4.87 -11.20
C PRO A 117 -8.07 4.04 -10.14
N GLU A 118 -9.27 3.55 -10.43
CA GLU A 118 -10.07 2.77 -9.48
C GLU A 118 -9.42 1.44 -9.05
N TYR A 119 -8.50 0.89 -9.85
CA TYR A 119 -7.80 -0.35 -9.50
C TYR A 119 -6.84 -0.18 -8.33
N PHE A 120 -6.36 1.04 -8.09
CA PHE A 120 -5.57 1.37 -6.91
C PHE A 120 -6.46 1.46 -5.67
N ASP A 121 -7.67 2.00 -5.79
CA ASP A 121 -8.60 2.06 -4.66
C ASP A 121 -8.97 0.64 -4.20
N PHE A 122 -9.28 -0.26 -5.13
CA PHE A 122 -9.50 -1.69 -4.84
C PHE A 122 -8.29 -2.37 -4.19
N PHE A 123 -7.07 -2.03 -4.65
CA PHE A 123 -5.85 -2.58 -4.06
C PHE A 123 -5.69 -2.12 -2.61
N GLY A 124 -5.95 -0.84 -2.33
CA GLY A 124 -5.89 -0.27 -0.99
C GLY A 124 -6.90 -0.89 -0.04
N GLU A 125 -8.16 -1.05 -0.49
CA GLU A 125 -9.23 -1.69 0.29
C GLU A 125 -8.83 -3.10 0.75
N GLU A 126 -8.37 -3.94 -0.18
CA GLU A 126 -7.91 -5.30 0.13
C GLU A 126 -6.66 -5.32 1.01
N LEU A 127 -5.72 -4.40 0.76
CA LEU A 127 -4.49 -4.30 1.55
C LEU A 127 -4.82 -3.96 3.01
N PHE A 128 -5.69 -2.98 3.24
CA PHE A 128 -6.08 -2.57 4.58
C PHE A 128 -6.89 -3.65 5.29
N SER A 129 -7.76 -4.36 4.58
CA SER A 129 -8.49 -5.50 5.13
C SER A 129 -7.51 -6.57 5.65
N LEU A 130 -6.56 -6.98 4.80
CA LEU A 130 -5.62 -8.03 5.16
C LEU A 130 -4.66 -7.60 6.29
N ILE A 131 -4.14 -6.37 6.25
CA ILE A 131 -3.28 -5.86 7.32
C ILE A 131 -4.07 -5.73 8.64
N GLY A 132 -5.33 -5.31 8.56
CA GLY A 132 -6.24 -5.26 9.70
C GLY A 132 -6.45 -6.62 10.35
N ASP A 133 -6.60 -7.68 9.54
CA ASP A 133 -6.72 -9.06 10.03
C ASP A 133 -5.42 -9.56 10.70
N GLU A 134 -4.26 -9.25 10.12
CA GLU A 134 -2.95 -9.68 10.64
C GLU A 134 -2.54 -8.93 11.92
N LEU A 135 -2.80 -7.62 12.01
CA LEU A 135 -2.39 -6.77 13.14
C LEU A 135 -3.47 -6.60 14.21
N GLY A 136 -4.73 -6.89 13.88
CA GLY A 136 -5.87 -6.74 14.76
C GLY A 136 -5.94 -5.34 15.39
N ALA A 137 -6.06 -5.29 16.72
CA ALA A 137 -6.18 -4.03 17.47
C ALA A 137 -4.95 -3.10 17.37
N ASN A 138 -3.82 -3.60 16.87
CA ASN A 138 -2.62 -2.79 16.68
C ASN A 138 -2.60 -2.04 15.35
N PHE A 139 -3.49 -2.39 14.40
CA PHE A 139 -3.56 -1.74 13.09
C PHE A 139 -3.90 -0.26 13.22
N ASP A 140 -3.12 0.59 12.54
CA ASP A 140 -3.33 2.02 12.52
C ASP A 140 -3.89 2.43 11.16
N TYR A 141 -5.22 2.34 11.03
CA TYR A 141 -5.90 2.55 9.75
C TYR A 141 -5.64 3.94 9.17
N ASP A 142 -5.66 4.99 10.01
CA ASP A 142 -5.51 6.37 9.55
C ASP A 142 -4.10 6.59 8.98
N ALA A 143 -3.05 6.12 9.66
CA ALA A 143 -1.68 6.20 9.16
C ALA A 143 -1.50 5.42 7.83
N TRP A 144 -2.11 4.23 7.72
CA TRP A 144 -2.08 3.45 6.47
C TRP A 144 -2.84 4.14 5.34
N HIS A 145 -4.02 4.67 5.62
CA HIS A 145 -4.83 5.39 4.66
C HIS A 145 -4.08 6.60 4.11
N ASP A 146 -3.50 7.44 4.97
CA ASP A 146 -2.84 8.67 4.57
C ASP A 146 -1.53 8.40 3.81
N CYS A 147 -0.74 7.41 4.24
CA CYS A 147 0.49 7.00 3.53
C CYS A 147 0.23 6.25 2.22
N TYR A 148 -0.80 5.41 2.18
CA TYR A 148 -1.20 4.77 0.94
C TYR A 148 -1.74 5.78 -0.06
N ALA A 149 -2.48 6.81 0.37
CA ALA A 149 -2.97 7.87 -0.51
C ALA A 149 -1.82 8.56 -1.26
N VAL A 150 -0.73 8.90 -0.56
CA VAL A 150 0.48 9.46 -1.19
C VAL A 150 1.05 8.51 -2.27
N ILE A 151 1.13 7.22 -1.96
CA ILE A 151 1.62 6.21 -2.91
C ILE A 151 0.70 6.07 -4.12
N ALA A 152 -0.60 5.88 -3.88
CA ALA A 152 -1.60 5.65 -4.92
C ALA A 152 -1.71 6.86 -5.85
N GLU A 153 -1.84 8.07 -5.32
CA GLU A 153 -1.90 9.30 -6.13
C GLU A 153 -0.60 9.55 -6.90
N GLY A 154 0.54 9.13 -6.37
CA GLY A 154 1.82 9.18 -7.07
C GLY A 154 1.91 8.26 -8.29
N ILE A 155 1.16 7.15 -8.32
CA ILE A 155 1.21 6.12 -9.39
C ILE A 155 0.02 6.23 -10.35
N LYS A 156 -1.16 6.64 -9.87
CA LYS A 156 -2.37 6.78 -10.68
C LYS A 156 -2.07 7.59 -11.97
N PRO A 157 -2.46 7.10 -13.16
CA PRO A 157 -2.13 7.73 -14.43
C PRO A 157 -2.76 9.12 -14.59
#